data_AF-D3SZL4-F1
#
_entry.id   AF-D3SZL4-F1
#
_cell.length_a   1.000
_cell.length_b   1.000
_cell.length_c   1.000
_cell.angle_alpha   90.00
_cell.angle_beta   90.00
_cell.angle_gamma   90.00
#
_symmetry.space_group_name_H-M   'P 1'
#
loop_
_entity.id
_entity.type
_entity.pdbx_description
1 polymer ?
#
loop_
_entity_poly.entity_id
_entity_poly.type
_entity_poly.pdbx_seq_one_letter_code
_entity_poly.pdbx_strand_id
1 'polypeptide(L)'
;MNDPSREFSSSEGSLSQFTKNRFFKGKLMTPRIMEIDRSYHSERLQTLNRYITGSGVVSGLDIESFEPTSDGIEITLTPGLALDGRGRPIVVEQMTTTSLPDASSDELHLFIQYNEVPVETVPVPDTDGAIEDDAVPNRVVETFELTSRENPPETSAVTEAIDLSELKSADRDATSFAQELTNRYHEHHGSDSASESDPAVYLGGYERTSDGSWSEITDRGARPYVYDHELLFSLLAQHLTDTDNPHETPVHEPVDPNPDIGDIEDRLADLETSLHALEQERDTFARYTLRKTIKDRARYFATLGDRIEEHHGESSRVAREIVRVSDSELADSENVHTQYTQQLSELLPYLIEIGDLLDGVVTERSLERYLRAVSQLQSSLKSDADLIDLIDADDRVCETVDSFDVLVNVVPDA
;
A
#
# COMPACT_ATOMS: atom_id res chain seq x y z
N MET A 1 34.87 53.86 19.27
CA MET A 1 35.82 52.80 19.66
C MET A 1 34.99 51.61 20.07
N ASN A 2 34.55 50.84 19.06
CA ASN A 2 33.79 49.60 19.25
C ASN A 2 34.61 48.52 18.55
N ASP A 3 34.92 47.49 19.32
CA ASP A 3 35.70 46.32 18.99
C ASP A 3 35.05 45.51 17.83
N PRO A 4 35.76 45.20 16.72
CA PRO A 4 35.21 44.47 15.59
C PRO A 4 35.33 42.95 15.70
N SER A 5 35.73 42.42 16.85
CA SER A 5 35.84 40.98 17.11
C SER A 5 34.58 40.45 17.82
N ARG A 6 33.45 40.41 17.11
CA ARG A 6 32.43 39.40 17.43
C ARG A 6 32.84 38.14 16.70
N GLU A 7 33.62 37.30 17.38
CA GLU A 7 33.69 35.87 17.11
C GLU A 7 32.24 35.36 17.02
N PHE A 8 31.82 34.98 15.83
CA PHE A 8 30.60 34.19 15.65
C PHE A 8 30.92 32.79 16.16
N SER A 9 30.98 32.63 17.48
CA SER A 9 30.70 31.35 18.10
C SER A 9 29.21 31.11 17.89
N SER A 10 28.85 30.48 16.78
CA SER A 10 27.56 29.83 16.68
C SER A 10 27.55 28.77 17.77
N SER A 11 26.68 28.96 18.77
CA SER A 11 26.33 27.86 19.66
C SER A 11 25.72 26.78 18.78
N GLU A 12 26.48 25.73 18.50
CA GLU A 12 26.05 24.58 17.71
C GLU A 12 24.81 23.97 18.38
N GLY A 13 23.62 24.22 17.83
CA GLY A 13 22.37 23.62 18.30
C GLY A 13 21.22 24.58 18.57
N SER A 14 21.40 25.90 18.54
CA SER A 14 20.30 26.87 18.72
C SER A 14 19.85 27.49 17.39
N LEU A 15 18.53 27.67 17.21
CA LEU A 15 17.96 28.34 16.04
C LEU A 15 18.41 29.80 16.02
N SER A 16 19.02 30.22 14.90
CA SER A 16 19.43 31.60 14.67
C SER A 16 18.84 32.14 13.36
N GLN A 17 18.77 33.47 13.25
CA GLN A 17 18.26 34.09 12.02
C GLN A 17 19.29 33.99 10.89
N PHE A 18 18.90 33.36 9.78
CA PHE A 18 19.74 33.27 8.60
C PHE A 18 20.04 34.64 8.01
N THR A 19 21.33 34.91 7.80
CA THR A 19 21.79 36.15 7.17
C THR A 19 22.34 35.84 5.78
N LYS A 20 21.77 36.47 4.75
CA LYS A 20 22.22 36.29 3.36
C LYS A 20 22.94 37.50 2.79
N ASN A 21 23.83 37.26 1.85
CA ASN A 21 24.49 38.31 1.11
C ASN A 21 23.49 39.11 0.25
N ARG A 22 23.43 40.43 0.44
CA ARG A 22 22.71 41.35 -0.46
C ARG A 22 23.64 41.88 -1.55
N PHE A 23 23.41 41.46 -2.79
CA PHE A 23 24.12 41.98 -3.96
C PHE A 23 23.68 43.40 -4.34
N PHE A 24 24.63 44.26 -4.69
CA PHE A 24 24.39 45.59 -5.25
C PHE A 24 25.54 46.01 -6.16
N LYS A 25 25.28 46.95 -7.08
CA LYS A 25 26.26 47.40 -8.06
C LYS A 25 27.46 48.05 -7.38
N GLY A 26 28.66 47.60 -7.72
CA GLY A 26 29.92 48.09 -7.15
C GLY A 26 30.28 47.48 -5.79
N LYS A 27 29.54 46.47 -5.32
CA LYS A 27 29.93 45.71 -4.13
C LYS A 27 31.21 44.94 -4.39
N LEU A 28 32.22 45.11 -3.53
CA LEU A 28 33.43 44.29 -3.55
C LEU A 28 33.10 42.90 -3.03
N MET A 29 33.45 41.87 -3.79
CA MET A 29 33.26 40.47 -3.40
C MET A 29 34.54 39.96 -2.77
N THR A 30 34.54 39.76 -1.45
CA THR A 30 35.67 39.24 -0.69
C THR A 30 35.42 37.78 -0.27
N PRO A 31 36.47 37.00 0.09
CA PRO A 31 36.31 35.64 0.60
C PRO A 31 35.29 35.56 1.75
N ARG A 32 35.37 36.49 2.71
CA ARG A 32 34.40 36.61 3.81
C ARG A 32 32.94 36.76 3.34
N ILE A 33 32.69 37.46 2.24
CA ILE A 33 31.33 37.61 1.69
C ILE A 33 30.85 36.30 1.05
N MET A 34 31.76 35.54 0.43
CA MET A 34 31.45 34.23 -0.13
C MET A 34 31.22 33.17 0.96
N GLU A 35 31.99 33.24 2.06
CA GLU A 35 31.77 32.41 3.24
C GLU A 35 30.37 32.62 3.82
N ILE A 36 29.91 33.87 3.93
CA ILE A 36 28.53 34.16 4.36
C ILE A 36 27.49 33.49 3.44
N ASP A 37 27.74 33.48 2.13
CA ASP A 37 26.82 32.85 1.17
C ASP A 37 26.83 31.32 1.31
N ARG A 38 28.01 30.70 1.47
CA ARG A 38 28.15 29.25 1.78
C ARG A 38 27.45 28.90 3.08
N SER A 39 27.73 29.62 4.16
CA SER A 39 27.11 29.41 5.48
C SER A 39 25.60 29.54 5.40
N TYR A 40 25.07 30.58 4.76
CA TYR A 40 23.63 30.76 4.59
C TYR A 40 22.94 29.54 3.95
N HIS A 41 23.52 29.00 2.88
CA HIS A 41 22.95 27.84 2.20
C HIS A 41 23.08 26.56 3.05
N SER A 42 24.25 26.32 3.65
CA SER A 42 24.50 25.14 4.48
C SER A 42 23.61 25.12 5.74
N GLU A 43 23.56 26.22 6.50
CA GLU A 43 22.76 26.34 7.72
C GLU A 43 21.27 26.19 7.43
N ARG A 44 20.79 26.77 6.31
CA ARG A 44 19.40 26.65 5.91
C ARG A 44 19.03 25.21 5.55
N LEU A 45 19.90 24.51 4.81
CA LEU A 45 19.69 23.11 4.45
C LEU A 45 19.70 22.23 5.71
N GLN A 46 20.74 22.37 6.54
CA GLN A 46 20.89 21.63 7.80
C GLN A 46 19.70 21.85 8.73
N THR A 47 19.19 23.09 8.83
CA THR A 47 18.00 23.38 9.63
C THR A 47 16.77 22.66 9.09
N LEU A 48 16.53 22.66 7.77
CA LEU A 48 15.37 21.96 7.20
C LEU A 48 15.49 20.45 7.46
N ASN A 49 16.65 19.86 7.18
CA ASN A 49 16.89 18.44 7.43
C ASN A 49 16.66 18.08 8.89
N ARG A 50 17.27 18.82 9.83
CA ARG A 50 17.21 18.52 11.26
C ARG A 50 15.79 18.62 11.84
N TYR A 51 14.97 19.57 11.39
CA TYR A 51 13.65 19.82 11.98
C TYR A 51 12.48 19.23 11.20
N ILE A 52 12.66 18.88 9.93
CA ILE A 52 11.59 18.30 9.08
C ILE A 52 11.85 16.82 8.81
N THR A 53 13.10 16.47 8.55
CA THR A 53 13.47 15.15 8.02
C THR A 53 14.04 14.24 9.09
N GLY A 54 14.75 14.80 10.08
CA GLY A 54 15.44 14.07 11.13
C GLY A 54 16.85 13.64 10.72
N SER A 55 17.32 12.54 11.32
CA SER A 55 18.65 11.96 11.12
C SER A 55 18.54 10.45 10.96
N GLY A 56 19.42 9.86 10.16
CA GLY A 56 19.41 8.43 9.85
C GLY A 56 19.89 8.14 8.42
N VAL A 57 19.84 6.87 8.04
CA VAL A 57 20.08 6.41 6.67
C VAL A 57 18.88 6.79 5.81
N VAL A 58 19.13 7.42 4.66
CA VAL A 58 18.11 7.75 3.66
C VAL A 58 18.03 6.64 2.63
N SER A 59 19.17 6.16 2.12
CA SER A 59 19.25 5.05 1.17
C SER A 59 20.64 4.41 1.16
N GLY A 60 20.69 3.10 0.91
CA GLY A 60 21.94 2.32 0.84
C GLY A 60 22.69 2.28 2.17
N LEU A 61 24.03 2.43 2.12
CA LEU A 61 24.92 2.37 3.29
C LEU A 61 24.88 1.01 4.01
N ASP A 62 24.68 -0.04 3.25
CA ASP A 62 24.74 -1.42 3.73
C ASP A 62 26.19 -1.86 3.92
N ILE A 63 26.41 -2.73 4.90
CA ILE A 63 27.71 -3.37 5.09
C ILE A 63 27.71 -4.66 4.29
N GLU A 64 28.46 -4.67 3.19
CA GLU A 64 28.52 -5.82 2.29
C GLU A 64 29.52 -6.87 2.78
N SER A 65 30.63 -6.43 3.37
CA SER A 65 31.61 -7.32 3.99
C SER A 65 32.14 -6.75 5.30
N PHE A 66 32.43 -7.67 6.22
CA PHE A 66 33.00 -7.39 7.53
C PHE A 66 34.03 -8.48 7.80
N GLU A 67 35.27 -8.25 7.39
CA GLU A 67 36.33 -9.25 7.36
C GLU A 67 37.42 -8.96 8.41
N PRO A 68 37.69 -9.88 9.34
CA PRO A 68 38.81 -9.72 10.27
C PRO A 68 40.15 -9.89 9.53
N THR A 69 41.08 -8.98 9.77
CA THR A 69 42.44 -8.96 9.20
C THR A 69 43.50 -9.03 10.30
N SER A 70 44.79 -9.13 9.93
CA SER A 70 45.88 -9.16 10.90
C SER A 70 46.04 -7.87 11.72
N ASP A 71 45.56 -6.74 11.18
CA ASP A 71 45.81 -5.40 11.70
C ASP A 71 44.51 -4.68 12.11
N GLY A 72 43.39 -5.41 12.17
CA GLY A 72 42.07 -4.88 12.50
C GLY A 72 40.96 -5.53 11.71
N ILE A 73 39.94 -4.76 11.35
CA ILE A 73 38.74 -5.24 10.65
C ILE A 73 38.60 -4.44 9.35
N GLU A 74 38.43 -5.13 8.23
CA GLU A 74 38.13 -4.52 6.93
C GLU A 74 36.62 -4.55 6.69
N ILE A 75 36.06 -3.36 6.42
CA ILE A 75 34.61 -3.18 6.26
C ILE A 75 34.37 -2.57 4.89
N THR A 76 33.45 -3.18 4.13
CA THR A 76 33.02 -2.63 2.85
C THR A 76 31.58 -2.10 2.94
N LEU A 77 31.45 -0.81 2.65
CA LEU A 77 30.22 -0.04 2.70
C LEU A 77 29.70 0.20 1.27
N THR A 78 28.41 -0.03 1.05
CA THR A 78 27.76 0.26 -0.24
C THR A 78 27.48 1.75 -0.42
N PRO A 79 27.35 2.25 -1.67
CA PRO A 79 26.97 3.64 -1.91
C PRO A 79 25.63 4.01 -1.27
N GLY A 80 25.50 5.25 -0.83
CA GLY A 80 24.28 5.70 -0.17
C GLY A 80 24.33 7.12 0.37
N LEU A 81 23.24 7.49 1.05
CA LEU A 81 23.01 8.81 1.65
C LEU A 81 22.50 8.65 3.08
N ALA A 82 23.07 9.42 4.00
CA ALA A 82 22.55 9.61 5.35
C ALA A 82 22.42 11.08 5.71
N LEU A 83 21.60 11.37 6.73
CA LEU A 83 21.52 12.65 7.40
C LEU A 83 22.02 12.50 8.83
N ASP A 84 23.00 13.30 9.21
CA ASP A 84 23.61 13.28 10.53
C ASP A 84 22.72 14.01 11.57
N GLY A 85 23.03 13.88 12.87
CA GLY A 85 22.26 14.52 13.96
C GLY A 85 22.20 16.06 13.90
N ARG A 86 23.04 16.69 13.06
CA ARG A 86 23.09 18.13 12.80
C ARG A 86 22.37 18.52 11.50
N GLY A 87 21.81 17.56 10.77
CA GLY A 87 21.13 17.76 9.49
C GLY A 87 22.07 17.83 8.28
N ARG A 88 23.35 17.46 8.43
CA ARG A 88 24.33 17.44 7.34
C ARG A 88 24.15 16.16 6.50
N PRO A 89 24.15 16.26 5.17
CA PRO A 89 24.17 15.09 4.31
C PRO A 89 25.54 14.41 4.36
N ILE A 90 25.54 13.08 4.45
CA ILE A 90 26.72 12.23 4.32
C ILE A 90 26.52 11.38 3.07
N VAL A 91 27.38 11.60 2.06
CA VAL A 91 27.30 10.91 0.77
C VAL A 91 28.44 9.91 0.65
N VAL A 92 28.09 8.66 0.37
CA VAL A 92 29.03 7.62 -0.03
C VAL A 92 28.82 7.37 -1.51
N GLU A 93 29.67 7.96 -2.34
CA GLU A 93 29.48 7.96 -3.80
C GLU A 93 29.69 6.58 -4.44
N GLN A 94 30.61 5.81 -3.88
CA GLN A 94 31.07 4.54 -4.44
C GLN A 94 31.30 3.53 -3.31
N MET A 95 31.27 2.25 -3.66
CA MET A 95 31.56 1.18 -2.72
C MET A 95 32.95 1.40 -2.12
N THR A 96 33.00 1.52 -0.80
CA THR A 96 34.20 1.95 -0.08
C THR A 96 34.61 0.91 0.93
N THR A 97 35.87 0.47 0.85
CA THR A 97 36.46 -0.41 1.86
C THR A 97 37.33 0.40 2.80
N THR A 98 37.11 0.27 4.11
CA THR A 98 37.88 0.97 5.16
C THR A 98 38.30 -0.01 6.24
N SER A 99 39.53 0.17 6.75
CA SER A 99 40.03 -0.61 7.88
C SER A 99 39.76 0.11 9.19
N LEU A 100 39.16 -0.59 10.15
CA LEU A 100 39.00 -0.15 11.53
C LEU A 100 40.00 -0.89 12.43
N PRO A 101 40.43 -0.28 13.56
CA PRO A 101 41.25 -0.98 14.55
C PRO A 101 40.52 -2.21 15.09
N ASP A 102 41.28 -3.21 15.54
CA ASP A 102 40.73 -4.44 16.09
C ASP A 102 39.84 -4.14 17.31
N ALA A 103 38.72 -4.85 17.40
CA ALA A 103 37.76 -4.65 18.47
C ALA A 103 38.26 -5.33 19.76
N SER A 104 38.28 -4.58 20.87
CA SER A 104 38.54 -5.12 22.21
C SER A 104 37.42 -6.05 22.72
N SER A 105 36.23 -5.90 22.15
CA SER A 105 34.98 -6.56 22.53
C SER A 105 34.54 -7.55 21.46
N ASP A 106 33.79 -8.57 21.86
CA ASP A 106 33.10 -9.50 20.95
C ASP A 106 31.83 -8.86 20.33
N GLU A 107 31.47 -7.65 20.75
CA GLU A 107 30.35 -6.85 20.21
C GLU A 107 30.87 -5.47 19.78
N LEU A 108 30.45 -5.02 18.59
CA LEU A 108 30.89 -3.78 17.96
C LEU A 108 29.72 -3.06 17.30
N HIS A 109 29.65 -1.74 17.49
CA HIS A 109 28.63 -0.88 16.87
C HIS A 109 29.29 0.05 15.86
N LEU A 110 28.81 0.05 14.61
CA LEU A 110 29.35 0.88 13.53
C LEU A 110 28.59 2.19 13.38
N PHE A 111 29.34 3.26 13.12
CA PHE A 111 28.80 4.59 12.88
C PHE A 111 29.51 5.27 11.71
N ILE A 112 28.75 6.04 10.94
CA ILE A 112 29.28 6.94 9.91
C ILE A 112 29.12 8.39 10.33
N GLN A 113 30.17 9.18 10.18
CA GLN A 113 30.18 10.58 10.58
C GLN A 113 30.62 11.49 9.43
N TYR A 114 29.99 12.66 9.33
CA TYR A 114 30.38 13.71 8.40
C TYR A 114 31.79 14.22 8.70
N ASN A 115 32.60 14.38 7.66
CA ASN A 115 33.94 14.95 7.75
C ASN A 115 34.20 15.91 6.57
N GLU A 116 35.12 16.85 6.74
CA GLU A 116 35.56 17.78 5.69
C GLU A 116 37.07 17.67 5.53
N VAL A 117 37.53 17.39 4.30
CA VAL A 117 38.96 17.27 4.01
C VAL A 117 39.40 18.38 3.05
N PRO A 118 40.40 19.19 3.42
CA PRO A 118 41.00 20.15 2.50
C PRO A 118 41.76 19.43 1.39
N VAL A 119 41.56 19.84 0.15
CA VAL A 119 42.21 19.28 -1.04
C VAL A 119 42.75 20.40 -1.94
N GLU A 120 43.64 20.03 -2.87
CA GLU A 120 44.16 20.92 -3.91
C GLU A 120 44.88 22.14 -3.29
N THR A 121 46.05 21.92 -2.70
CA THR A 121 46.84 23.02 -2.11
C THR A 121 47.45 23.89 -3.21
N VAL A 122 47.33 25.21 -3.03
CA VAL A 122 47.85 26.21 -3.97
C VAL A 122 48.74 27.21 -3.23
N PRO A 123 49.81 27.72 -3.89
CA PRO A 123 50.65 28.76 -3.29
C PRO A 123 49.87 30.08 -3.23
N VAL A 124 49.98 30.80 -2.11
CA VAL A 124 49.39 32.14 -1.97
C VAL A 124 50.40 33.20 -2.40
N PRO A 125 50.10 34.05 -3.39
CA PRO A 125 51.01 35.13 -3.78
C PRO A 125 50.96 36.29 -2.77
N ASP A 126 52.15 36.65 -2.25
CA ASP A 126 52.49 37.99 -1.75
C ASP A 126 51.63 38.54 -0.59
N THR A 127 51.68 37.88 0.56
CA THR A 127 51.44 38.53 1.86
C THR A 127 52.74 39.14 2.36
N ASP A 128 52.82 40.47 2.44
CA ASP A 128 53.97 41.21 2.99
C ASP A 128 54.32 40.70 4.40
N GLY A 129 55.28 39.77 4.47
CA GLY A 129 55.91 39.27 5.69
C GLY A 129 55.33 37.99 6.29
N ALA A 130 55.53 36.82 5.67
CA ALA A 130 55.83 35.55 6.36
C ALA A 130 56.19 34.45 5.33
N ILE A 131 57.35 33.81 5.57
CA ILE A 131 57.82 32.44 5.23
C ILE A 131 57.34 31.79 3.91
N GLU A 132 58.31 31.27 3.13
CA GLU A 132 58.19 30.54 1.85
C GLU A 132 57.29 29.28 1.82
N ASP A 133 56.48 28.98 2.85
CA ASP A 133 55.78 27.69 3.03
C ASP A 133 54.23 27.77 3.14
N ASP A 134 53.61 28.92 2.86
CA ASP A 134 52.14 29.07 3.04
C ASP A 134 51.34 28.61 1.80
N ALA A 135 51.38 27.31 1.53
CA ALA A 135 50.40 26.67 0.64
C ALA A 135 49.05 26.53 1.37
N VAL A 136 47.97 27.01 0.75
CA VAL A 136 46.62 26.99 1.33
C VAL A 136 45.72 26.06 0.51
N PRO A 137 44.81 25.28 1.13
CA PRO A 137 43.83 24.49 0.39
C PRO A 137 42.92 25.35 -0.50
N ASN A 138 42.79 25.00 -1.78
CA ASN A 138 41.90 25.67 -2.72
C ASN A 138 40.45 25.18 -2.59
N ARG A 139 40.25 23.93 -2.13
CA ARG A 139 38.93 23.31 -2.03
C ARG A 139 38.79 22.48 -0.76
N VAL A 140 37.55 22.34 -0.30
CA VAL A 140 37.17 21.39 0.74
C VAL A 140 36.20 20.38 0.12
N VAL A 141 36.40 19.09 0.41
CA VAL A 141 35.52 18.01 0.00
C VAL A 141 34.82 17.49 1.25
N GLU A 142 33.49 17.42 1.16
CA GLU A 142 32.66 16.76 2.17
C GLU A 142 32.81 15.24 1.97
N THR A 143 33.19 14.55 3.04
CA THR A 143 33.46 13.11 3.07
C THR A 143 32.85 12.52 4.33
N PHE A 144 33.17 11.26 4.60
CA PHE A 144 32.77 10.57 5.80
C PHE A 144 33.96 9.91 6.50
N GLU A 145 33.74 9.56 7.77
CA GLU A 145 34.60 8.69 8.55
C GLU A 145 33.75 7.56 9.11
N LEU A 146 34.21 6.32 8.93
CA LEU A 146 33.62 5.15 9.56
C LEU A 146 34.31 4.95 10.92
N THR A 147 33.52 4.79 11.97
CA THR A 147 34.01 4.59 13.33
C THR A 147 33.30 3.42 13.99
N SER A 148 33.94 2.83 14.99
CA SER A 148 33.34 1.78 15.81
C SER A 148 33.31 2.17 17.29
N ARG A 149 32.31 1.66 18.00
CA ARG A 149 32.11 1.89 19.44
C ARG A 149 31.64 0.60 20.13
N GLU A 150 31.92 0.50 21.43
CA GLU A 150 31.55 -0.68 22.23
C GLU A 150 30.07 -0.71 22.63
N ASN A 151 29.37 0.44 22.60
CA ASN A 151 27.97 0.54 23.00
C ASN A 151 27.09 1.04 21.84
N PRO A 152 25.80 0.63 21.79
CA PRO A 152 24.82 1.17 20.86
C PRO A 152 24.54 2.66 21.15
N PRO A 153 23.89 3.39 20.22
CA PRO A 153 23.46 4.76 20.48
C PRO A 153 22.52 4.84 21.69
N GLU A 154 22.71 5.86 22.55
CA GLU A 154 21.88 6.08 23.75
C GLU A 154 20.41 6.39 23.40
N THR A 155 20.19 7.06 22.26
CA THR A 155 18.85 7.36 21.74
C THR A 155 18.41 6.21 20.85
N SER A 156 17.57 5.30 21.37
CA SER A 156 16.88 4.32 20.53
C SER A 156 15.98 5.03 19.52
N ALA A 157 16.12 4.68 18.24
CA ALA A 157 15.39 5.26 17.10
C ALA A 157 13.87 4.99 17.09
N VAL A 158 13.31 4.52 18.22
CA VAL A 158 11.89 4.24 18.36
C VAL A 158 11.21 5.55 18.74
N THR A 159 10.48 6.13 17.80
CA THR A 159 9.56 7.24 18.11
C THR A 159 8.62 6.77 19.22
N GLU A 160 8.61 7.45 20.36
CA GLU A 160 7.70 7.14 21.45
C GLU A 160 6.27 7.14 20.92
N ALA A 161 5.53 6.07 21.19
CA ALA A 161 4.16 5.93 20.72
C ALA A 161 3.33 7.10 21.28
N ILE A 162 2.61 7.81 20.39
CA ILE A 162 1.71 8.88 20.81
C ILE A 162 0.58 8.25 21.63
N ASP A 163 0.47 8.62 22.90
CA ASP A 163 -0.62 8.16 23.75
C ASP A 163 -1.96 8.78 23.30
N LEU A 164 -2.79 7.97 22.65
CA LEU A 164 -4.11 8.35 22.14
C LEU A 164 -5.23 8.17 23.19
N SER A 165 -4.93 7.57 24.34
CA SER A 165 -5.94 7.15 25.35
C SER A 165 -6.78 8.29 25.89
N GLU A 166 -6.22 9.50 25.92
CA GLU A 166 -6.85 10.69 26.50
C GLU A 166 -7.68 11.49 25.47
N LEU A 167 -7.63 11.14 24.17
CA LEU A 167 -8.40 11.78 23.12
C LEU A 167 -9.85 11.26 23.12
N LYS A 168 -10.74 11.92 23.87
CA LYS A 168 -12.17 11.59 23.90
C LYS A 168 -12.85 11.97 22.58
N SER A 169 -13.26 10.97 21.80
CA SER A 169 -13.72 11.05 20.41
C SER A 169 -15.21 11.37 20.19
N ALA A 170 -15.98 11.71 21.22
CA ALA A 170 -17.44 11.51 21.13
C ALA A 170 -18.24 12.49 20.22
N ASP A 171 -17.69 13.58 19.67
CA ASP A 171 -18.49 14.51 18.83
C ASP A 171 -17.68 15.56 18.02
N ARG A 172 -16.44 15.25 17.59
CA ARG A 172 -15.55 16.25 16.95
C ARG A 172 -15.40 16.03 15.44
N ASP A 173 -15.50 17.11 14.66
CA ASP A 173 -15.12 17.11 13.24
C ASP A 173 -13.65 16.73 13.05
N ALA A 174 -13.32 16.05 11.95
CA ALA A 174 -11.99 15.52 11.66
C ALA A 174 -10.89 16.60 11.71
N THR A 175 -11.21 17.83 11.29
CA THR A 175 -10.30 18.97 11.32
C THR A 175 -9.90 19.34 12.75
N SER A 176 -10.87 19.37 13.67
CA SER A 176 -10.63 19.72 15.08
C SER A 176 -9.81 18.65 15.79
N PHE A 177 -10.02 17.38 15.43
CA PHE A 177 -9.26 16.26 15.96
C PHE A 177 -7.79 16.31 15.51
N ALA A 178 -7.54 16.51 14.21
CA ALA A 178 -6.18 16.63 13.67
C ALA A 178 -5.41 17.81 14.28
N GLN A 179 -6.08 18.94 14.50
CA GLN A 179 -5.50 20.12 15.14
C GLN A 179 -5.05 19.83 16.59
N GLU A 180 -5.87 19.12 17.38
CA GLU A 180 -5.55 18.77 18.77
C GLU A 180 -4.37 17.80 18.86
N LEU A 181 -4.35 16.78 18.00
CA LEU A 181 -3.25 15.81 17.92
C LEU A 181 -1.93 16.50 17.54
N THR A 182 -1.98 17.42 16.56
CA THR A 182 -0.82 18.23 16.15
C THR A 182 -0.32 19.11 17.30
N ASN A 183 -1.23 19.78 18.03
CA ASN A 183 -0.86 20.62 19.16
C ASN A 183 -0.20 19.80 20.29
N ARG A 184 -0.76 18.63 20.64
CA ARG A 184 -0.16 17.75 21.68
C ARG A 184 1.20 17.23 21.27
N TYR A 185 1.36 16.81 20.01
CA TYR A 185 2.65 16.39 19.47
C TYR A 185 3.69 17.51 19.66
N HIS A 186 3.35 18.74 19.29
CA HIS A 186 4.25 19.89 19.45
C HIS A 186 4.43 20.34 20.90
N GLU A 187 3.45 20.17 21.80
CA GLU A 187 3.62 20.45 23.23
C GLU A 187 4.60 19.47 23.88
N HIS A 188 4.60 18.21 23.46
CA HIS A 188 5.48 17.16 23.99
C HIS A 188 6.87 17.19 23.36
N HIS A 189 6.98 17.48 22.06
CA HIS A 189 8.24 17.45 21.30
C HIS A 189 8.82 18.85 21.01
N GLY A 190 8.13 19.92 21.41
CA GLY A 190 8.54 21.30 21.11
C GLY A 190 9.67 21.84 21.98
N SER A 191 10.08 21.11 23.03
CA SER A 191 11.09 21.57 23.99
C SER A 191 12.45 20.88 23.89
N ASP A 192 12.60 19.87 23.03
CA ASP A 192 13.94 19.36 22.74
C ASP A 192 14.67 20.42 21.92
N SER A 193 15.33 21.33 22.64
CA SER A 193 16.62 21.79 22.17
C SER A 193 17.36 20.51 21.82
N ALA A 194 17.55 20.23 20.52
CA ALA A 194 18.38 19.11 20.08
C ALA A 194 19.85 19.44 20.43
N SER A 195 20.10 19.53 21.74
CA SER A 195 21.33 19.83 22.41
C SER A 195 22.16 18.57 22.35
N GLU A 196 23.35 18.70 21.77
CA GLU A 196 24.44 17.75 21.92
C GLU A 196 24.12 16.28 21.57
N SER A 197 23.14 16.05 20.68
CA SER A 197 22.96 14.73 20.07
C SER A 197 24.20 14.40 19.26
N ASP A 198 24.72 13.20 19.49
CA ASP A 198 25.83 12.63 18.74
C ASP A 198 25.56 12.72 17.23
N PRO A 199 26.41 13.41 16.44
CA PRO A 199 26.15 13.57 15.02
C PRO A 199 26.31 12.26 14.25
N ALA A 200 26.96 11.24 14.81
CA ALA A 200 27.25 10.01 14.08
C ALA A 200 25.97 9.20 13.81
N VAL A 201 25.84 8.70 12.58
CA VAL A 201 24.70 7.89 12.14
C VAL A 201 25.02 6.43 12.38
N TYR A 202 24.15 5.75 13.13
CA TYR A 202 24.29 4.34 13.44
C TYR A 202 24.03 3.47 12.20
N LEU A 203 24.97 2.58 11.88
CA LEU A 203 24.88 1.66 10.74
C LEU A 203 24.53 0.23 11.14
N GLY A 204 24.63 -0.15 12.41
CA GLY A 204 24.30 -1.50 12.87
C GLY A 204 25.27 -2.05 13.91
N GLY A 205 24.84 -3.10 14.60
CA GLY A 205 25.61 -3.82 15.61
C GLY A 205 26.09 -5.15 15.04
N TYR A 206 27.29 -5.57 15.41
CA TYR A 206 27.93 -6.77 14.92
C TYR A 206 28.53 -7.53 16.09
N GLU A 207 28.33 -8.84 16.14
CA GLU A 207 28.92 -9.73 17.13
C GLU A 207 29.88 -10.71 16.48
N ARG A 208 30.94 -11.06 17.22
CA ARG A 208 31.94 -12.00 16.78
C ARG A 208 31.45 -13.42 17.02
N THR A 209 31.38 -14.20 15.95
CA THR A 209 30.97 -15.60 15.98
C THR A 209 32.11 -16.50 16.47
N SER A 210 31.78 -17.72 16.90
CA SER A 210 32.75 -18.67 17.47
C SER A 210 33.89 -19.12 16.54
N ASP A 211 33.71 -18.96 15.23
CA ASP A 211 34.71 -19.20 14.18
C ASP A 211 35.55 -17.96 13.84
N GLY A 212 35.28 -16.84 14.52
CA GLY A 212 36.04 -15.59 14.43
C GLY A 212 35.53 -14.61 13.37
N SER A 213 34.49 -14.94 12.61
CA SER A 213 33.79 -14.00 11.72
C SER A 213 32.86 -13.06 12.50
N TRP A 214 32.24 -12.11 11.80
CA TRP A 214 31.30 -11.16 12.40
C TRP A 214 29.94 -11.29 11.73
N SER A 215 28.88 -11.21 12.54
CA SER A 215 27.49 -11.26 12.08
C SER A 215 26.68 -10.09 12.63
N GLU A 216 25.74 -9.57 11.85
CA GLU A 216 24.86 -8.46 12.26
C GLU A 216 23.91 -8.90 13.38
N ILE A 217 23.81 -8.06 14.41
CA ILE A 217 22.87 -8.21 15.53
C ILE A 217 21.52 -7.66 15.07
N THR A 218 20.57 -8.55 14.81
CA THR A 218 19.24 -8.20 14.28
C THR A 218 18.19 -7.92 15.37
N ASP A 219 18.40 -8.43 16.60
CA ASP A 219 17.43 -8.36 17.70
C ASP A 219 17.54 -7.09 18.57
N ARG A 220 18.54 -6.23 18.36
CA ARG A 220 18.80 -5.05 19.21
C ARG A 220 19.01 -3.77 18.40
N GLY A 221 17.93 -3.00 18.27
CA GLY A 221 17.97 -1.64 17.70
C GLY A 221 18.01 -1.66 16.18
N ALA A 222 16.88 -1.29 15.55
CA ALA A 222 16.83 -1.11 14.11
C ALA A 222 17.75 0.06 13.69
N ARG A 223 18.36 -0.06 12.50
CA ARG A 223 19.07 1.07 11.86
C ARG A 223 18.11 2.27 11.78
N PRO A 224 18.49 3.46 12.24
CA PRO A 224 17.65 4.64 12.12
C PRO A 224 17.50 5.02 10.64
N TYR A 225 16.28 4.98 10.13
CA TYR A 225 15.97 5.46 8.78
C TYR A 225 15.31 6.83 8.82
N VAL A 226 15.61 7.63 7.81
CA VAL A 226 14.86 8.84 7.52
C VAL A 226 13.56 8.44 6.82
N TYR A 227 12.42 8.86 7.36
CA TYR A 227 11.13 8.63 6.72
C TYR A 227 10.89 9.69 5.64
N ASP A 228 10.98 9.32 4.37
CA ASP A 228 10.56 10.21 3.30
C ASP A 228 9.02 10.34 3.24
N HIS A 229 8.55 11.38 2.55
CA HIS A 229 7.10 11.67 2.48
C HIS A 229 6.32 10.57 1.76
N GLU A 230 6.95 9.85 0.83
CA GLU A 230 6.30 8.78 0.05
C GLU A 230 6.16 7.51 0.90
N LEU A 231 7.16 7.17 1.71
CA LEU A 231 7.10 6.11 2.71
C LEU A 231 6.03 6.41 3.76
N LEU A 232 6.02 7.62 4.33
CA LEU A 232 4.98 8.03 5.30
C LEU A 232 3.58 8.00 4.69
N PHE A 233 3.42 8.50 3.46
CA PHE A 233 2.15 8.44 2.75
C PHE A 233 1.73 7.00 2.46
N SER A 234 2.66 6.14 2.05
CA SER A 234 2.39 4.73 1.74
C SER A 234 2.01 3.95 3.00
N LEU A 235 2.72 4.16 4.11
CA LEU A 235 2.37 3.58 5.41
C LEU A 235 0.98 4.04 5.87
N LEU A 236 0.68 5.34 5.75
CA LEU A 236 -0.63 5.88 6.08
C LEU A 236 -1.73 5.33 5.16
N ALA A 237 -1.50 5.28 3.85
CA ALA A 237 -2.46 4.76 2.89
C ALA A 237 -2.71 3.27 3.12
N GLN A 238 -1.66 2.47 3.28
CA GLN A 238 -1.75 1.05 3.60
C GLN A 238 -2.52 0.84 4.91
N HIS A 239 -2.20 1.61 5.95
CA HIS A 239 -2.91 1.58 7.23
C HIS A 239 -4.39 1.98 7.10
N LEU A 240 -4.73 3.00 6.30
CA LEU A 240 -6.11 3.40 6.07
C LEU A 240 -6.90 2.45 5.15
N THR A 241 -6.22 1.72 4.27
CA THR A 241 -6.84 0.78 3.30
C THR A 241 -6.86 -0.67 3.76
N ASP A 242 -6.06 -1.03 4.77
CA ASP A 242 -6.16 -2.30 5.46
C ASP A 242 -7.38 -2.24 6.39
N THR A 243 -8.52 -2.67 5.87
CA THR A 243 -9.78 -2.72 6.63
C THR A 243 -9.88 -3.95 7.53
N ASP A 244 -8.96 -4.90 7.40
CA ASP A 244 -9.03 -6.18 8.10
C ASP A 244 -8.34 -6.09 9.46
N ASN A 245 -7.06 -5.69 9.49
CA ASN A 245 -6.30 -5.57 10.74
C ASN A 245 -5.12 -4.58 10.66
N PRO A 246 -5.41 -3.28 10.47
CA PRO A 246 -4.38 -2.27 10.20
C PRO A 246 -3.42 -2.00 11.36
N HIS A 247 -3.75 -2.49 12.56
CA HIS A 247 -2.95 -2.35 13.78
C HIS A 247 -2.26 -3.65 14.19
N GLU A 248 -2.37 -4.72 13.38
CA GLU A 248 -1.94 -6.08 13.74
C GLU A 248 -2.40 -6.49 15.15
N THR A 249 -3.52 -5.93 15.60
CA THR A 249 -4.07 -6.30 16.89
C THR A 249 -4.49 -7.75 16.76
N PRO A 250 -4.15 -8.62 17.73
CA PRO A 250 -4.60 -9.99 17.66
C PRO A 250 -6.13 -9.96 17.57
N VAL A 251 -6.69 -10.35 16.42
CA VAL A 251 -8.15 -10.42 16.17
C VAL A 251 -8.76 -11.63 16.91
N HIS A 252 -8.19 -11.94 18.06
CA HIS A 252 -8.77 -12.81 19.05
C HIS A 252 -8.82 -12.00 20.32
N GLU A 253 -10.04 -11.63 20.69
CA GLU A 253 -10.37 -11.17 22.02
C GLU A 253 -9.62 -11.97 23.08
N PRO A 254 -9.32 -11.36 24.25
CA PRO A 254 -8.96 -12.18 25.39
C PRO A 254 -10.05 -13.24 25.54
N VAL A 255 -9.70 -14.49 25.25
CA VAL A 255 -10.49 -15.63 25.68
C VAL A 255 -10.45 -15.53 27.19
N ASP A 256 -11.50 -14.92 27.75
CA ASP A 256 -11.72 -14.97 29.18
C ASP A 256 -11.69 -16.45 29.54
N PRO A 257 -10.80 -16.90 30.44
CA PRO A 257 -10.74 -18.29 30.88
C PRO A 257 -12.07 -18.76 31.50
N ASN A 258 -13.05 -17.88 31.66
CA ASN A 258 -14.42 -18.21 32.00
C ASN A 258 -15.41 -17.34 31.18
N PRO A 259 -15.78 -17.73 29.94
CA PRO A 259 -16.68 -16.93 29.13
C PRO A 259 -18.04 -16.79 29.83
N ASP A 260 -18.52 -15.55 29.95
CA ASP A 260 -19.89 -15.30 30.39
C ASP A 260 -20.83 -15.88 29.33
N ILE A 261 -21.74 -16.76 29.76
CA ILE A 261 -22.71 -17.40 28.86
C ILE A 261 -23.58 -16.33 28.17
N GLY A 262 -23.79 -15.18 28.83
CA GLY A 262 -24.52 -14.05 28.24
C GLY A 262 -23.85 -13.49 26.98
N ASP A 263 -22.53 -13.31 26.98
CA ASP A 263 -21.81 -12.78 25.81
C ASP A 263 -21.83 -13.73 24.62
N ILE A 264 -21.92 -15.05 24.86
CA ILE A 264 -22.08 -16.05 23.81
C ILE A 264 -23.50 -16.03 23.25
N GLU A 265 -24.51 -15.90 24.11
CA GLU A 265 -25.92 -15.79 23.72
C GLU A 265 -26.17 -14.53 22.86
N ASP A 266 -25.59 -13.39 23.25
CA ASP A 266 -25.73 -12.14 22.51
C ASP A 266 -25.09 -12.23 21.10
N ARG A 267 -23.89 -12.83 20.99
CA ARG A 267 -23.25 -13.05 19.68
C ARG A 267 -24.01 -14.01 18.78
N LEU A 268 -24.58 -15.07 19.37
CA LEU A 268 -25.41 -16.01 18.62
C LEU A 268 -26.67 -15.30 18.12
N ALA A 269 -27.30 -14.44 18.93
CA ALA A 269 -28.45 -13.65 18.52
C ALA A 269 -28.11 -12.66 17.39
N ASP A 270 -26.94 -12.03 17.43
CA ASP A 270 -26.46 -11.14 16.37
C ASP A 270 -26.17 -11.88 15.06
N LEU A 271 -25.57 -13.07 15.15
CA LEU A 271 -25.34 -13.95 13.99
C LEU A 271 -26.66 -14.46 13.40
N GLU A 272 -27.62 -14.87 14.23
CA GLU A 272 -28.96 -15.27 13.79
C GLU A 272 -29.68 -14.12 13.07
N THR A 273 -29.59 -12.90 13.62
CA THR A 273 -30.17 -11.70 13.00
C THR A 273 -29.54 -11.41 11.64
N SER A 274 -28.22 -11.53 11.53
CA SER A 274 -27.48 -11.31 10.28
C SER A 274 -27.80 -12.38 9.23
N LEU A 275 -27.91 -13.64 9.64
CA LEU A 275 -28.31 -14.73 8.75
C LEU A 275 -29.74 -14.54 8.23
N HIS A 276 -30.68 -14.14 9.08
CA HIS A 276 -32.04 -13.84 8.63
C HIS A 276 -32.11 -12.65 7.66
N ALA A 277 -31.30 -11.61 7.87
CA ALA A 277 -31.21 -10.50 6.92
C ALA A 277 -30.69 -10.97 5.55
N LEU A 278 -29.63 -11.79 5.52
CA LEU A 278 -29.09 -12.35 4.28
C LEU A 278 -30.06 -13.30 3.57
N GLU A 279 -30.79 -14.12 4.32
CA GLU A 279 -31.85 -14.98 3.77
C GLU A 279 -32.97 -14.14 3.13
N GLN A 280 -33.38 -13.05 3.79
CA GLN A 280 -34.40 -12.15 3.25
C GLN A 280 -33.93 -11.42 1.98
N GLU A 281 -32.67 -10.98 1.92
CA GLU A 281 -32.07 -10.37 0.73
C GLU A 281 -31.97 -11.38 -0.42
N ARG A 282 -31.47 -12.59 -0.15
CA ARG A 282 -31.39 -13.68 -1.12
C ARG A 282 -32.75 -14.02 -1.70
N ASP A 283 -33.77 -14.17 -0.86
CA ASP A 283 -35.13 -14.50 -1.31
C ASP A 283 -35.75 -13.38 -2.14
N THR A 284 -35.48 -12.12 -1.78
CA THR A 284 -35.94 -10.96 -2.56
C THR A 284 -35.29 -10.93 -3.94
N PHE A 285 -33.98 -11.17 -4.01
CA PHE A 285 -33.23 -11.26 -5.26
C PHE A 285 -33.72 -12.41 -6.14
N ALA A 286 -33.89 -13.61 -5.56
CA ALA A 286 -34.39 -14.78 -6.28
C ALA A 286 -35.77 -14.53 -6.91
N ARG A 287 -36.71 -13.93 -6.18
CA ARG A 287 -38.04 -13.59 -6.73
C ARG A 287 -37.97 -12.55 -7.85
N TYR A 288 -37.12 -11.54 -7.71
CA TYR A 288 -36.92 -10.53 -8.75
C TYR A 288 -36.38 -11.16 -10.04
N THR A 289 -35.33 -11.96 -9.93
CA THR A 289 -34.69 -12.62 -11.08
C THR A 289 -35.65 -13.62 -11.72
N LEU A 290 -36.37 -14.42 -10.93
CA LEU A 290 -37.41 -15.32 -11.44
C LEU A 290 -38.47 -14.59 -12.27
N ARG A 291 -39.03 -13.49 -11.73
CA ARG A 291 -40.02 -12.69 -12.44
C ARG A 291 -39.46 -12.16 -13.75
N LYS A 292 -38.18 -11.75 -13.76
CA LYS A 292 -37.49 -11.27 -14.96
C LYS A 292 -37.34 -12.41 -15.98
N THR A 293 -36.77 -13.54 -15.58
CA THR A 293 -36.54 -14.70 -16.45
C THR A 293 -37.83 -15.23 -17.07
N ILE A 294 -38.93 -15.33 -16.32
CA ILE A 294 -40.24 -15.74 -16.90
C ILE A 294 -40.74 -14.74 -17.94
N LYS A 295 -40.58 -13.43 -17.69
CA LYS A 295 -40.98 -12.38 -18.65
C LYS A 295 -40.11 -12.41 -19.91
N ASP A 296 -38.80 -12.60 -19.73
CA ASP A 296 -37.84 -12.69 -20.83
C ASP A 296 -38.12 -13.93 -21.68
N ARG A 297 -38.40 -15.09 -21.06
CA ARG A 297 -38.87 -16.30 -21.75
C ARG A 297 -40.10 -16.03 -22.61
N ALA A 298 -41.16 -15.46 -22.02
CA ALA A 298 -42.38 -15.15 -22.76
C ALA A 298 -42.11 -14.18 -23.93
N ARG A 299 -41.28 -13.16 -23.72
CA ARG A 299 -40.93 -12.18 -24.75
C ARG A 299 -40.11 -12.77 -25.88
N TYR A 300 -39.07 -13.53 -25.56
CA TYR A 300 -38.12 -14.07 -26.54
C TYR A 300 -38.77 -15.17 -27.38
N PHE A 301 -39.54 -16.07 -26.78
CA PHE A 301 -40.26 -17.08 -27.54
C PHE A 301 -41.42 -16.50 -28.37
N ALA A 302 -42.09 -15.44 -27.91
CA ALA A 302 -43.07 -14.72 -28.75
C ALA A 302 -42.38 -14.10 -29.98
N THR A 303 -41.26 -13.41 -29.76
CA THR A 303 -40.47 -12.79 -30.84
C THR A 303 -39.96 -13.84 -31.83
N LEU A 304 -39.47 -14.98 -31.34
CA LEU A 304 -39.05 -16.09 -32.19
C LEU A 304 -40.23 -16.64 -33.00
N GLY A 305 -41.38 -16.88 -32.35
CA GLY A 305 -42.58 -17.40 -32.99
C GLY A 305 -43.07 -16.52 -34.14
N ASP A 306 -43.05 -15.20 -33.95
CA ASP A 306 -43.42 -14.23 -34.99
C ASP A 306 -42.40 -14.20 -36.15
N ARG A 307 -41.09 -14.32 -35.84
CA ARG A 307 -40.02 -14.32 -36.85
C ARG A 307 -40.08 -15.53 -37.79
N ILE A 308 -40.51 -16.68 -37.28
CA ILE A 308 -40.51 -17.94 -38.04
C ILE A 308 -41.89 -18.33 -38.59
N GLU A 309 -42.96 -17.61 -38.26
CA GLU A 309 -44.35 -17.95 -38.64
C GLU A 309 -44.54 -18.10 -40.15
N GLU A 310 -43.93 -17.24 -40.95
CA GLU A 310 -44.09 -17.22 -42.42
C GLU A 310 -43.48 -18.47 -43.10
N HIS A 311 -42.47 -19.08 -42.48
CA HIS A 311 -41.69 -20.17 -43.08
C HIS A 311 -41.85 -21.51 -42.36
N HIS A 312 -42.09 -21.48 -41.04
CA HIS A 312 -42.13 -22.65 -40.17
C HIS A 312 -43.28 -22.55 -39.15
N GLY A 313 -44.52 -22.75 -39.64
CA GLY A 313 -45.73 -22.63 -38.82
C GLY A 313 -45.80 -23.62 -37.64
N GLU A 314 -45.18 -24.79 -37.75
CA GLU A 314 -45.11 -25.77 -36.66
C GLU A 314 -44.18 -25.30 -35.53
N SER A 315 -42.99 -24.80 -35.85
CA SER A 315 -42.05 -24.21 -34.88
C SER A 315 -42.65 -22.97 -34.21
N SER A 316 -43.39 -22.14 -34.96
CA SER A 316 -44.14 -20.98 -34.41
C SER A 316 -45.24 -21.41 -33.44
N ARG A 317 -45.96 -22.51 -33.73
CA ARG A 317 -46.98 -23.08 -32.83
C ARG A 317 -46.36 -23.53 -31.49
N VAL A 318 -45.21 -24.22 -31.53
CA VAL A 318 -44.53 -24.67 -30.30
C VAL A 318 -43.99 -23.48 -29.50
N ALA A 319 -43.43 -22.46 -30.17
CA ALA A 319 -43.01 -21.22 -29.52
C ALA A 319 -44.17 -20.52 -28.78
N ARG A 320 -45.36 -20.44 -29.40
CA ARG A 320 -46.57 -19.88 -28.79
C ARG A 320 -47.06 -20.69 -27.59
N GLU A 321 -46.88 -22.01 -27.61
CA GLU A 321 -47.23 -22.88 -26.49
C GLU A 321 -46.29 -22.66 -25.28
N ILE A 322 -44.99 -22.46 -25.52
CA ILE A 322 -44.02 -22.07 -24.47
C ILE A 322 -44.40 -20.73 -23.82
N VAL A 323 -44.84 -19.75 -24.62
CA VAL A 323 -45.34 -18.47 -24.11
C VAL A 323 -46.59 -18.66 -23.25
N ARG A 324 -47.53 -19.51 -23.69
CA ARG A 324 -48.78 -19.79 -22.97
C ARG A 324 -48.55 -20.40 -21.59
N VAL A 325 -47.54 -21.27 -21.46
CA VAL A 325 -47.19 -21.94 -20.19
C VAL A 325 -46.33 -21.03 -19.28
N SER A 326 -45.73 -19.98 -19.82
CA SER A 326 -44.89 -19.02 -19.08
C SER A 326 -45.73 -18.03 -18.25
N ASP A 327 -46.18 -18.47 -17.07
CA ASP A 327 -46.94 -17.67 -16.11
C ASP A 327 -46.03 -16.84 -15.18
N SER A 328 -46.10 -15.51 -15.31
CA SER A 328 -45.29 -14.57 -14.52
C SER A 328 -45.82 -14.29 -13.10
N GLU A 329 -47.04 -14.70 -12.77
CA GLU A 329 -47.62 -14.53 -11.43
C GLU A 329 -47.03 -15.52 -10.41
N LEU A 330 -46.33 -16.56 -10.90
CA LEU A 330 -45.71 -17.61 -10.10
C LEU A 330 -44.66 -17.07 -9.11
N ALA A 331 -43.98 -15.96 -9.45
CA ALA A 331 -42.93 -15.36 -8.63
C ALA A 331 -43.42 -14.78 -7.29
N ASP A 332 -44.73 -14.57 -7.14
CA ASP A 332 -45.35 -14.04 -5.92
C ASP A 332 -46.01 -15.14 -5.06
N SER A 333 -45.84 -16.42 -5.42
CA SER A 333 -46.43 -17.54 -4.69
C SER A 333 -45.63 -17.93 -3.44
N GLU A 334 -46.34 -18.44 -2.42
CA GLU A 334 -45.71 -18.94 -1.18
C GLU A 334 -44.84 -20.20 -1.41
N ASN A 335 -45.13 -20.97 -2.47
CA ASN A 335 -44.40 -22.21 -2.81
C ASN A 335 -43.66 -22.06 -4.16
N VAL A 336 -43.00 -20.91 -4.33
CA VAL A 336 -42.37 -20.50 -5.59
C VAL A 336 -41.43 -21.55 -6.17
N HIS A 337 -40.61 -22.20 -5.33
CA HIS A 337 -39.65 -23.21 -5.80
C HIS A 337 -40.34 -24.44 -6.41
N THR A 338 -41.30 -25.02 -5.70
CA THR A 338 -42.03 -26.20 -6.17
C THR A 338 -42.87 -25.89 -7.40
N GLN A 339 -43.55 -24.73 -7.41
CA GLN A 339 -44.37 -24.33 -8.55
C GLN A 339 -43.51 -24.06 -9.80
N TYR A 340 -42.36 -23.41 -9.63
CA TYR A 340 -41.48 -23.12 -10.76
C TYR A 340 -40.86 -24.38 -11.34
N THR A 341 -40.43 -25.31 -10.48
CA THR A 341 -39.92 -26.63 -10.89
C THR A 341 -40.98 -27.40 -11.69
N GLN A 342 -42.24 -27.35 -11.25
CA GLN A 342 -43.35 -27.97 -11.98
C GLN A 342 -43.56 -27.30 -13.34
N GLN A 343 -43.58 -25.96 -13.40
CA GLN A 343 -43.72 -25.22 -14.65
C GLN A 343 -42.58 -25.54 -15.64
N LEU A 344 -41.33 -25.58 -15.17
CA LEU A 344 -40.18 -25.96 -15.99
C LEU A 344 -40.27 -27.40 -16.49
N SER A 345 -40.78 -28.31 -15.66
CA SER A 345 -41.02 -29.71 -16.05
C SER A 345 -42.10 -29.83 -17.12
N GLU A 346 -43.14 -28.98 -17.07
CA GLU A 346 -44.18 -28.87 -18.10
C GLU A 346 -43.65 -28.21 -19.40
N LEU A 347 -42.69 -27.29 -19.29
CA LEU A 347 -42.06 -26.60 -20.42
C LEU A 347 -41.01 -27.44 -21.16
N LEU A 348 -40.27 -28.27 -20.44
CA LEU A 348 -39.12 -28.99 -20.97
C LEU A 348 -39.40 -29.79 -22.25
N PRO A 349 -40.54 -30.51 -22.39
CA PRO A 349 -40.87 -31.19 -23.65
C PRO A 349 -40.96 -30.23 -24.85
N TYR A 350 -41.56 -29.05 -24.66
CA TYR A 350 -41.68 -28.05 -25.72
C TYR A 350 -40.34 -27.39 -26.06
N LEU A 351 -39.47 -27.19 -25.06
CA LEU A 351 -38.10 -26.70 -25.26
C LEU A 351 -37.25 -27.70 -26.06
N ILE A 352 -37.45 -29.00 -25.85
CA ILE A 352 -36.79 -30.03 -26.67
C ILE A 352 -37.38 -30.06 -28.08
N GLU A 353 -38.72 -30.10 -28.20
CA GLU A 353 -39.42 -30.16 -29.49
C GLU A 353 -39.06 -28.98 -30.40
N ILE A 354 -39.03 -27.75 -29.85
CA ILE A 354 -38.68 -26.58 -30.65
C ILE A 354 -37.21 -26.61 -31.10
N GLY A 355 -36.30 -27.18 -30.29
CA GLY A 355 -34.91 -27.38 -30.70
C GLY A 355 -34.81 -28.26 -31.95
N ASP A 356 -35.51 -29.40 -31.96
CA ASP A 356 -35.54 -30.32 -33.10
C ASP A 356 -36.15 -29.66 -34.35
N LEU A 357 -37.22 -28.87 -34.17
CA LEU A 357 -37.90 -28.15 -35.25
C LEU A 357 -37.15 -26.93 -35.80
N LEU A 358 -36.10 -26.46 -35.10
CA LEU A 358 -35.26 -25.36 -35.54
C LEU A 358 -34.03 -25.83 -36.33
N ASP A 359 -33.82 -27.15 -36.48
CA ASP A 359 -32.79 -27.70 -37.35
C ASP A 359 -33.03 -27.27 -38.81
N GLY A 360 -31.99 -26.70 -39.42
CA GLY A 360 -32.07 -26.07 -40.74
C GLY A 360 -32.78 -24.70 -40.79
N VAL A 361 -33.39 -24.23 -39.68
CA VAL A 361 -34.06 -22.91 -39.58
C VAL A 361 -33.13 -21.84 -39.00
N VAL A 362 -32.29 -22.23 -38.04
CA VAL A 362 -31.26 -21.36 -37.44
C VAL A 362 -29.86 -21.88 -37.77
N THR A 363 -28.83 -21.08 -37.54
CA THR A 363 -27.45 -21.56 -37.74
C THR A 363 -27.13 -22.74 -36.82
N GLU A 364 -26.30 -23.67 -37.29
CA GLU A 364 -25.82 -24.83 -36.51
C GLU A 364 -25.22 -24.39 -35.16
N ARG A 365 -24.45 -23.29 -35.16
CA ARG A 365 -23.86 -22.71 -33.94
C ARG A 365 -24.92 -22.20 -32.96
N SER A 366 -25.98 -21.56 -33.45
CA SER A 366 -27.10 -21.11 -32.62
C SER A 366 -27.85 -22.30 -32.01
N LEU A 367 -28.09 -23.34 -32.80
CA LEU A 367 -28.78 -24.55 -32.36
C LEU A 367 -27.97 -25.33 -31.31
N GLU A 368 -26.67 -25.52 -31.52
CA GLU A 368 -25.79 -26.20 -30.55
C GLU A 368 -25.79 -25.52 -29.18
N ARG A 369 -25.77 -24.17 -29.16
CA ARG A 369 -25.82 -23.39 -27.92
C ARG A 369 -27.14 -23.60 -27.18
N TYR A 370 -28.25 -23.55 -27.92
CA TYR A 370 -29.58 -23.79 -27.36
C TYR A 370 -29.72 -25.20 -26.78
N LEU A 371 -29.35 -26.24 -27.53
CA LEU A 371 -29.42 -27.62 -27.08
C LEU A 371 -28.56 -27.88 -25.83
N ARG A 372 -27.39 -27.21 -25.74
CA ARG A 372 -26.56 -27.26 -24.53
C ARG A 372 -27.26 -26.60 -23.34
N ALA A 373 -27.88 -25.45 -23.52
CA ALA A 373 -28.62 -24.77 -22.45
C ALA A 373 -29.83 -25.61 -21.97
N VAL A 374 -30.61 -26.18 -22.90
CA VAL A 374 -31.73 -27.07 -22.57
C VAL A 374 -31.25 -28.34 -21.84
N SER A 375 -30.11 -28.90 -22.22
CA SER A 375 -29.51 -30.05 -21.52
C SER A 375 -29.08 -29.70 -20.09
N GLN A 376 -28.55 -28.50 -19.87
CA GLN A 376 -28.20 -28.00 -18.54
C GLN A 376 -29.45 -27.82 -17.68
N LEU A 377 -30.50 -27.19 -18.21
CA LEU A 377 -31.79 -27.07 -17.53
C LEU A 377 -32.38 -28.43 -17.16
N GLN A 378 -32.34 -29.40 -18.08
CA GLN A 378 -32.79 -30.77 -17.81
C GLN A 378 -31.98 -31.44 -16.69
N SER A 379 -30.67 -31.16 -16.60
CA SER A 379 -29.84 -31.69 -15.51
C SER A 379 -30.23 -31.07 -14.17
N SER A 380 -30.41 -29.75 -14.11
CA SER A 380 -30.79 -29.04 -12.88
C SER A 380 -32.14 -29.52 -12.34
N LEU A 381 -33.12 -29.79 -13.22
CA LEU A 381 -34.41 -30.36 -12.84
C LEU A 381 -34.32 -31.78 -12.29
N LYS A 382 -33.34 -32.58 -12.72
CA LYS A 382 -33.14 -33.96 -12.22
C LYS A 382 -32.42 -34.01 -10.88
N SER A 383 -31.64 -33.00 -10.54
CA SER A 383 -30.81 -32.96 -9.34
C SER A 383 -31.47 -32.27 -8.15
N ASP A 384 -32.74 -31.84 -8.25
CA ASP A 384 -33.43 -31.04 -7.23
C ASP A 384 -32.60 -29.80 -6.83
N ALA A 385 -32.16 -29.04 -7.85
CA ALA A 385 -31.31 -27.88 -7.66
C ALA A 385 -32.03 -26.75 -6.91
N ASP A 386 -31.26 -25.86 -6.26
CA ASP A 386 -31.83 -24.70 -5.58
C ASP A 386 -32.53 -23.75 -6.58
N LEU A 387 -33.48 -22.97 -6.08
CA LEU A 387 -34.29 -22.04 -6.90
C LEU A 387 -33.43 -21.12 -7.78
N ILE A 388 -32.32 -20.60 -7.27
CA ILE A 388 -31.43 -19.71 -8.02
C ILE A 388 -30.76 -20.44 -9.20
N ASP A 389 -30.35 -21.69 -9.00
CA ASP A 389 -29.71 -22.49 -10.04
C ASP A 389 -30.71 -22.89 -11.14
N LEU A 390 -31.97 -23.12 -10.76
CA LEU A 390 -33.06 -23.34 -11.73
C LEU A 390 -33.33 -22.09 -12.57
N ILE A 391 -33.34 -20.91 -11.92
CA ILE A 391 -33.52 -19.62 -12.61
C ILE A 391 -32.37 -19.38 -13.59
N ASP A 392 -31.12 -19.56 -13.17
CA ASP A 392 -29.93 -19.38 -14.03
C ASP A 392 -29.97 -20.31 -15.24
N ALA A 393 -30.32 -21.59 -15.03
CA ALA A 393 -30.40 -22.55 -16.12
C ALA A 393 -31.50 -22.22 -17.15
N ASP A 394 -32.65 -21.71 -16.70
CA ASP A 394 -33.74 -21.25 -17.57
C ASP A 394 -33.39 -19.93 -18.29
N ASP A 395 -32.73 -18.99 -17.59
CA ASP A 395 -32.29 -17.71 -18.16
C ASP A 395 -31.30 -17.93 -19.31
N ARG A 396 -30.37 -18.87 -19.18
CA ARG A 396 -29.46 -19.27 -20.27
C ARG A 396 -30.22 -19.79 -21.49
N VAL A 397 -31.29 -20.57 -21.31
CA VAL A 397 -32.14 -21.00 -22.44
C VAL A 397 -32.74 -19.77 -23.13
N CYS A 398 -33.26 -18.83 -22.34
CA CYS A 398 -33.85 -17.58 -22.84
C CYS A 398 -32.84 -16.72 -23.63
N GLU A 399 -31.61 -16.55 -23.13
CA GLU A 399 -30.54 -15.82 -23.81
C GLU A 399 -30.15 -16.46 -25.16
N THR A 400 -30.11 -17.79 -25.24
CA THR A 400 -29.82 -18.46 -26.51
C THR A 400 -30.90 -18.23 -27.56
N VAL A 401 -32.16 -18.08 -27.15
CA VAL A 401 -33.29 -17.80 -28.04
C VAL A 401 -33.27 -16.36 -28.55
N ASP A 402 -32.97 -15.38 -27.68
CA ASP A 402 -32.84 -13.98 -28.06
C ASP A 402 -31.74 -13.78 -29.13
N SER A 403 -30.66 -14.53 -28.99
CA SER A 403 -29.49 -14.48 -29.88
C SER A 403 -29.55 -15.42 -31.10
N PHE A 404 -30.73 -15.94 -31.45
CA PHE A 404 -30.87 -16.79 -32.64
C PHE A 404 -30.65 -16.05 -33.96
N ASP A 405 -29.66 -16.53 -34.71
CA ASP A 405 -29.42 -16.19 -36.11
C ASP A 405 -30.31 -17.09 -36.99
N VAL A 406 -31.47 -16.56 -37.39
CA VAL A 406 -32.42 -17.24 -38.28
C VAL A 406 -31.90 -17.18 -39.72
N LEU A 407 -31.85 -18.34 -40.38
CA LEU A 407 -31.45 -18.45 -41.78
C LEU A 407 -32.58 -17.90 -42.65
N VAL A 408 -32.44 -16.64 -43.09
CA VAL A 408 -33.36 -16.06 -44.08
C VAL A 408 -33.10 -16.77 -45.42
N ASN A 409 -34.07 -17.58 -45.86
CA ASN A 409 -34.18 -18.35 -47.11
C ASN A 409 -34.09 -19.88 -46.97
N VAL A 410 -35.11 -20.52 -46.40
CA VAL A 410 -35.43 -21.90 -46.73
C VAL A 410 -36.73 -21.91 -47.55
N VAL A 411 -36.60 -22.32 -48.81
CA VAL A 411 -37.72 -22.51 -49.74
C VAL A 411 -38.62 -23.64 -49.20
N PRO A 412 -39.95 -23.48 -49.15
CA PRO A 412 -40.81 -24.59 -48.74
C PRO A 412 -40.70 -25.72 -49.77
N ASP A 413 -40.26 -26.90 -49.32
CA ASP A 413 -40.33 -28.11 -50.13
C ASP A 413 -41.81 -28.46 -50.40
N ALA A 414 -42.10 -28.71 -51.68
CA ALA A 414 -43.44 -28.87 -52.26
C ALA A 414 -44.11 -30.21 -51.95
#